data_AF-A0A4Q5R2P1-F1
#
_entry.id   AF-A0A4Q5R2P1-F1
#
_cell.length_a   1.000
_cell.length_b   1.000
_cell.length_c   1.000
_cell.angle_alpha   90.00
_cell.angle_beta   90.00
_cell.angle_gamma   90.00
#
_symmetry.space_group_name_H-M   'P 1'
#
loop_
_entity.id
_entity.type
_entity.pdbx_description
1 polymer ?
#
loop_
_entity_poly.entity_id
_entity_poly.type
_entity_poly.pdbx_seq_one_letter_code
_entity_poly.pdbx_strand_id
1 'polypeptide(L)'
;MTPPVIALDAVHHIGDMDPSSKRTGSYEGAGLSVSVHPGAWRVIGRGMVGGACWTMRREGARFLDAHAMKRAMRRSVLDWGVGNGLCVVTPLWRFSHYDDELECRVSQTFPTLAEAKEESWDGDLGRVRRVTGHASTPSLDAASMQPTPSHGDDAVLDLLLPLWAHAVHGLDGVWWEDRLDVLTHSAPRGVIVAEMVSAWSAERLDRDPPDDGSDEWDEDESDGHD
;
A
#
# COMPACT_ATOMS: atom_id res chain seq x y z
N MET A 1 -22.66 -4.19 10.53
CA MET A 1 -21.61 -4.57 11.49
C MET A 1 -20.74 -3.33 11.67
N THR A 2 -20.38 -2.95 12.90
CA THR A 2 -19.53 -1.77 13.12
C THR A 2 -18.07 -2.14 12.84
N PRO A 3 -17.35 -1.42 11.95
CA PRO A 3 -15.94 -1.67 11.69
C PRO A 3 -15.07 -1.33 12.91
N PRO A 4 -13.94 -2.02 13.12
CA PRO A 4 -12.92 -1.54 14.05
C PRO A 4 -12.30 -0.26 13.47
N VAL A 5 -12.12 0.75 14.32
CA VAL A 5 -11.64 2.07 13.91
C VAL A 5 -10.55 2.54 14.86
N ILE A 6 -9.50 3.12 14.29
CA ILE A 6 -8.44 3.82 15.02
C ILE A 6 -8.54 5.31 14.72
N ALA A 7 -8.34 6.15 15.73
CA ALA A 7 -8.22 7.59 15.58
C ALA A 7 -6.73 7.99 15.53
N LEU A 8 -6.36 8.76 14.50
CA LEU A 8 -5.00 9.26 14.29
C LEU A 8 -5.08 10.70 13.81
N ASP A 9 -4.86 11.65 14.71
CA ASP A 9 -4.96 13.08 14.36
C ASP A 9 -3.77 13.59 13.55
N ALA A 10 -2.65 12.85 13.58
CA ALA A 10 -1.43 13.19 12.87
C ALA A 10 -0.74 11.96 12.30
N VAL A 11 -0.34 12.03 11.04
CA VAL A 11 0.42 11.02 10.31
C VAL A 11 1.43 11.71 9.39
N HIS A 12 2.33 10.95 8.77
CA HIS A 12 3.38 11.50 7.91
C HIS A 12 3.34 10.87 6.53
N HIS A 13 3.47 11.69 5.50
CA HIS A 13 3.66 11.26 4.12
C HIS A 13 5.12 11.51 3.69
N ILE A 14 5.69 10.61 2.89
CA ILE A 14 6.99 10.79 2.26
C ILE A 14 6.78 10.75 0.76
N GLY A 15 7.01 11.88 0.11
CA GLY A 15 6.77 12.02 -1.31
C GLY A 15 6.26 13.39 -1.73
N ASP A 16 5.74 13.42 -2.95
CA ASP A 16 5.06 14.56 -3.53
C ASP A 16 3.59 14.60 -3.08
N MET A 17 3.10 15.80 -2.79
CA MET A 17 1.69 16.03 -2.46
C MET A 17 0.84 16.31 -3.71
N ASP A 18 1.46 16.48 -4.88
CA ASP A 18 0.75 16.57 -6.16
C ASP A 18 0.13 15.22 -6.54
N PRO A 19 -1.21 15.10 -6.61
CA PRO A 19 -1.88 13.87 -7.01
C PRO A 19 -1.48 13.39 -8.41
N SER A 20 -1.06 14.28 -9.30
CA SER A 20 -0.62 13.94 -10.66
C SER A 20 0.71 13.16 -10.69
N SER A 21 1.50 13.26 -9.61
CA SER A 21 2.75 12.51 -9.41
C SER A 21 2.51 11.07 -8.91
N LYS A 22 1.25 10.67 -8.65
CA LYS A 22 0.92 9.35 -8.13
C LYS A 22 1.20 8.26 -9.17
N ARG A 23 2.08 7.32 -8.81
CA ARG A 23 2.38 6.14 -9.62
C ARG A 23 1.26 5.10 -9.54
N THR A 24 1.09 4.35 -10.63
CA THR A 24 0.21 3.19 -10.71
C THR A 24 0.79 1.98 -9.97
N GLY A 25 -0.06 1.01 -9.64
CA GLY A 25 0.36 -0.29 -9.08
C GLY A 25 0.69 -0.28 -7.59
N SER A 26 0.13 0.65 -6.80
CA SER A 26 0.30 0.65 -5.34
C SER A 26 -0.55 -0.43 -4.68
N TYR A 27 0.01 -1.20 -3.74
CA TYR A 27 -0.75 -2.15 -2.93
C TYR A 27 -1.85 -1.51 -2.07
N GLU A 28 -1.78 -0.21 -1.83
CA GLU A 28 -2.73 0.57 -1.03
C GLU A 28 -3.74 1.34 -1.90
N GLY A 29 -3.69 1.16 -3.22
CA GLY A 29 -4.56 1.81 -4.19
C GLY A 29 -4.22 3.28 -4.46
N ALA A 30 -5.24 4.05 -4.83
CA ALA A 30 -5.10 5.42 -5.30
C ALA A 30 -4.87 6.47 -4.19
N GLY A 31 -4.98 6.11 -2.92
CA GLY A 31 -4.89 7.07 -1.81
C GLY A 31 -3.45 7.50 -1.46
N LEU A 32 -3.33 8.43 -0.52
CA LEU A 32 -2.06 8.94 -0.02
C LEU A 32 -1.51 8.04 1.09
N SER A 33 -0.39 7.37 0.83
CA SER A 33 0.29 6.50 1.80
C SER A 33 0.88 7.33 2.93
N VAL A 34 0.64 6.90 4.17
CA VAL A 34 1.02 7.61 5.39
C VAL A 34 1.53 6.65 6.47
N SER A 35 2.34 7.15 7.41
CA SER A 35 2.85 6.40 8.55
C SER A 35 3.04 7.30 9.78
N VAL A 36 3.01 6.72 10.98
CA VAL A 36 3.43 7.41 12.22
C VAL A 36 4.95 7.29 12.48
N HIS A 37 5.66 6.52 11.66
CA HIS A 37 7.12 6.30 11.75
C HIS A 37 7.83 6.73 10.45
N PRO A 38 7.90 8.03 10.12
CA PRO A 38 8.48 8.50 8.86
C PRO A 38 9.95 8.09 8.68
N GLY A 39 10.74 8.05 9.75
CA GLY A 39 12.13 7.59 9.68
C GLY A 39 12.25 6.14 9.23
N ALA A 40 11.44 5.24 9.82
CA ALA A 40 11.39 3.84 9.43
C ALA A 40 10.86 3.69 7.99
N TRP A 41 9.78 4.39 7.66
CA TRP A 41 9.17 4.35 6.34
C TRP A 41 10.14 4.79 5.22
N ARG A 42 10.96 5.81 5.48
CA ARG A 42 12.02 6.26 4.56
C ARG A 42 13.09 5.19 4.34
N VAL A 43 13.44 4.43 5.38
CA VAL A 43 14.43 3.35 5.27
C VAL A 43 13.85 2.16 4.51
N ILE A 44 12.62 1.75 4.85
CA ILE A 44 11.92 0.63 4.23
C ILE A 44 11.69 0.89 2.74
N GLY A 45 11.20 2.08 2.41
CA GLY A 45 10.95 2.47 1.02
C GLY A 45 12.19 2.94 0.26
N ARG A 46 13.41 2.82 0.79
CA ARG A 46 14.61 3.40 0.17
C ARG A 46 14.77 2.94 -1.28
N GLY A 47 14.95 3.88 -2.19
CA GLY A 47 15.07 3.62 -3.65
C GLY A 47 13.73 3.52 -4.38
N MET A 48 12.62 3.37 -3.66
CA MET A 48 11.26 3.38 -4.21
C MET A 48 10.45 4.60 -3.77
N VAL A 49 10.68 5.10 -2.56
CA VAL A 49 10.00 6.23 -1.91
C VAL A 49 11.05 7.26 -1.55
N GLY A 50 10.86 8.50 -2.02
CA GLY A 50 11.77 9.61 -1.83
C GLY A 50 11.02 10.93 -1.91
N GLY A 51 11.69 12.03 -1.58
CA GLY A 51 11.09 13.36 -1.52
C GLY A 51 10.87 13.84 -0.09
N ALA A 52 10.13 14.94 0.02
CA ALA A 52 9.90 15.63 1.28
C ALA A 52 9.05 14.80 2.25
N CYS A 53 9.36 14.94 3.53
CA CYS A 53 8.50 14.49 4.62
C CYS A 53 7.45 15.57 4.92
N TRP A 54 6.19 15.16 4.95
CA TRP A 54 5.05 16.01 5.30
C TRP A 54 4.38 15.48 6.54
N THR A 55 4.10 16.35 7.51
CA THR A 55 3.15 16.03 8.58
C THR A 55 1.75 16.41 8.11
N MET A 56 0.87 15.43 8.12
CA MET A 56 -0.55 15.57 7.82
C MET A 56 -1.32 15.60 9.13
N ARG A 57 -2.19 16.59 9.33
CA ARG A 57 -3.05 16.70 10.52
C ARG A 57 -4.51 16.90 10.18
N ARG A 58 -5.39 16.23 10.93
CA ARG A 58 -6.84 16.41 10.92
C ARG A 58 -7.42 15.90 12.24
N GLU A 59 -7.97 16.79 13.04
CA GLU A 59 -8.59 16.42 14.32
C GLU A 59 -9.78 15.48 14.11
N GLY A 60 -9.81 14.40 14.88
CA GLY A 60 -10.87 13.41 14.81
C GLY A 60 -10.84 12.55 13.55
N ALA A 61 -9.71 12.49 12.86
CA ALA A 61 -9.53 11.60 11.73
C ALA A 61 -9.63 10.12 12.15
N ARG A 62 -10.32 9.32 11.32
CA ARG A 62 -10.68 7.93 11.64
C ARG A 62 -10.32 7.00 10.50
N PHE A 63 -9.59 5.93 10.83
CA PHE A 63 -9.17 4.91 9.88
C PHE A 63 -9.77 3.56 10.23
N LEU A 64 -10.10 2.76 9.22
CA LEU A 64 -10.43 1.36 9.41
C LEU A 64 -9.19 0.60 9.88
N ASP A 65 -9.28 -0.10 11.01
CA ASP A 65 -8.20 -0.98 11.47
C ASP A 65 -8.28 -2.32 10.72
N ALA A 66 -7.44 -2.48 9.70
CA ALA A 66 -7.45 -3.66 8.84
C ALA A 66 -7.11 -4.94 9.62
N HIS A 67 -6.19 -4.88 10.58
CA HIS A 67 -5.74 -6.05 11.34
C HIS A 67 -6.76 -6.50 12.38
N ALA A 68 -7.54 -5.58 12.95
CA ALA A 68 -8.65 -5.92 13.84
C ALA A 68 -9.89 -6.47 13.10
N MET A 69 -9.92 -6.46 11.77
CA MET A 69 -11.06 -6.99 11.00
C MET A 69 -11.17 -8.51 11.12
N LYS A 70 -12.31 -8.96 11.65
CA LYS A 70 -12.67 -10.39 11.69
C LYS A 70 -12.98 -10.91 10.28
N ARG A 71 -12.78 -12.22 10.09
CA ARG A 71 -13.04 -12.94 8.83
C ARG A 71 -14.43 -12.67 8.24
N ALA A 72 -15.47 -12.60 9.07
CA ALA A 72 -16.83 -12.32 8.61
C ALA A 72 -16.97 -10.93 7.98
N MET A 73 -16.28 -9.92 8.55
CA MET A 73 -16.27 -8.57 8.00
C MET A 73 -15.48 -8.50 6.69
N ARG A 74 -14.30 -9.11 6.66
CA ARG A 74 -13.50 -9.24 5.43
C ARG A 74 -14.32 -9.88 4.29
N ARG A 75 -15.10 -10.92 4.59
CA ARG A 75 -16.03 -11.51 3.63
C ARG A 75 -17.10 -10.52 3.19
N SER A 76 -17.69 -9.75 4.11
CA SER A 76 -18.69 -8.74 3.74
C SER A 76 -18.15 -7.62 2.85
N VAL A 77 -16.86 -7.28 2.96
CA VAL A 77 -16.21 -6.32 2.04
C VAL A 77 -16.07 -6.92 0.64
N LEU A 78 -15.68 -8.19 0.53
CA LEU A 78 -15.63 -8.89 -0.75
C LEU A 78 -17.02 -9.03 -1.37
N ASP A 79 -18.04 -9.40 -0.58
CA ASP A 79 -19.43 -9.47 -1.04
C ASP A 79 -19.94 -8.10 -1.50
N TRP A 80 -19.56 -7.01 -0.80
CA TRP A 80 -19.82 -5.64 -1.22
C TRP A 80 -19.12 -5.31 -2.54
N GLY A 81 -17.85 -5.71 -2.71
CA GLY A 81 -17.10 -5.54 -3.96
C GLY A 81 -17.79 -6.24 -5.13
N VAL A 82 -18.27 -7.47 -4.92
CA VAL A 82 -19.07 -8.21 -5.92
C VAL A 82 -20.37 -7.49 -6.23
N GLY A 83 -21.11 -7.07 -5.21
CA GLY A 83 -22.39 -6.35 -5.38
C GLY A 83 -22.26 -5.02 -6.12
N ASN A 84 -21.09 -4.37 -6.06
CA ASN A 84 -20.79 -3.13 -6.76
C ASN A 84 -20.04 -3.34 -8.10
N GLY A 85 -19.83 -4.60 -8.53
CA GLY A 85 -19.14 -4.91 -9.77
C GLY A 85 -17.64 -4.55 -9.76
N LEU A 86 -17.04 -4.39 -8.58
CA LEU A 86 -15.61 -4.08 -8.39
C LEU A 86 -14.75 -5.35 -8.40
N CYS A 87 -15.31 -6.48 -7.98
CA CYS A 87 -14.65 -7.77 -8.11
C CYS A 87 -15.64 -8.86 -8.50
N VAL A 88 -15.11 -10.01 -8.92
CA VAL A 88 -15.91 -11.19 -9.27
C VAL A 88 -15.37 -12.41 -8.56
N VAL A 89 -16.27 -13.33 -8.21
CA VAL A 89 -15.90 -14.66 -7.72
C VAL A 89 -15.37 -15.48 -8.91
N THR A 90 -14.18 -16.05 -8.77
CA THR A 90 -13.51 -16.77 -9.87
C THR A 90 -12.73 -17.99 -9.36
N PRO A 91 -12.59 -19.07 -10.17
CA PRO A 91 -11.64 -20.12 -9.87
C PRO A 91 -10.19 -19.63 -9.97
N LEU A 92 -9.38 -19.96 -8.97
CA LEU A 92 -7.94 -19.68 -8.91
C LEU A 92 -7.16 -20.98 -8.60
N TRP A 93 -5.84 -20.91 -8.70
CA TRP A 93 -4.92 -21.96 -8.31
C TRP A 93 -4.10 -21.52 -7.12
N ARG A 94 -4.13 -22.28 -6.02
CA ARG A 94 -3.35 -21.99 -4.82
C ARG A 94 -2.16 -22.92 -4.73
N PHE A 95 -0.96 -22.33 -4.66
CA PHE A 95 0.24 -22.99 -4.19
C PHE A 95 0.36 -22.83 -2.67
N SER A 96 0.82 -23.84 -1.96
CA SER A 96 1.10 -23.74 -0.53
C SER A 96 2.27 -24.64 -0.17
N HIS A 97 3.27 -24.11 0.52
CA HIS A 97 4.42 -24.83 1.05
C HIS A 97 4.65 -24.46 2.53
N TYR A 98 5.54 -25.16 3.21
CA TYR A 98 6.01 -24.78 4.54
C TYR A 98 7.27 -23.95 4.36
N ASP A 99 7.27 -22.74 4.90
CA ASP A 99 8.39 -21.83 4.94
C ASP A 99 9.10 -22.03 6.28
N ASP A 100 10.35 -22.47 6.23
CA ASP A 100 11.17 -22.79 7.41
C ASP A 100 11.74 -21.53 8.07
N GLU A 101 11.98 -20.46 7.31
CA GLU A 101 12.38 -19.16 7.87
C GLU A 101 11.25 -18.52 8.69
N LEU A 102 10.01 -18.64 8.22
CA LEU A 102 8.80 -18.13 8.89
C LEU A 102 8.16 -19.15 9.84
N GLU A 103 8.68 -20.38 9.89
CA GLU A 103 8.14 -21.52 10.63
C GLU A 103 6.61 -21.71 10.44
N CYS A 104 6.11 -21.49 9.22
CA CYS A 104 4.67 -21.53 8.96
C CYS A 104 4.32 -21.97 7.53
N ARG A 105 3.04 -22.31 7.31
CA ARG A 105 2.54 -22.57 5.95
C ARG A 105 2.15 -21.27 5.27
N VAL A 106 2.88 -20.93 4.21
CA VAL A 106 2.53 -19.83 3.33
C VAL A 106 1.73 -20.33 2.13
N SER A 107 0.95 -19.43 1.53
CA SER A 107 0.20 -19.75 0.31
C SER A 107 0.02 -18.54 -0.57
N GLN A 108 0.07 -18.78 -1.87
CA GLN A 108 -0.14 -17.77 -2.91
C GLN A 108 -1.19 -18.28 -3.91
N THR A 109 -1.93 -17.37 -4.51
CA THR A 109 -2.96 -17.68 -5.50
C THR A 109 -2.65 -17.09 -6.86
N PHE A 110 -2.93 -17.86 -7.91
CA PHE A 110 -2.64 -17.56 -9.29
C PHE A 110 -3.88 -17.71 -10.16
N PRO A 111 -4.03 -16.91 -11.24
CA PRO A 111 -5.11 -17.08 -12.21
C PRO A 111 -5.00 -18.39 -13.00
N THR A 112 -3.79 -18.89 -13.25
CA THR A 112 -3.57 -20.09 -14.09
C THR A 112 -2.81 -21.21 -13.37
N LEU A 113 -3.03 -22.45 -13.82
CA LEU A 113 -2.27 -23.62 -13.33
C LEU A 113 -0.80 -23.53 -13.75
N ALA A 114 -0.50 -22.92 -14.90
CA ALA A 114 0.85 -22.80 -15.42
C ALA A 114 1.69 -21.92 -14.48
N GLU A 115 1.21 -20.72 -14.15
CA GLU A 115 1.87 -19.81 -13.19
C GLU A 115 2.02 -20.46 -11.81
N ALA A 116 0.96 -21.11 -11.31
CA ALA A 116 1.05 -21.80 -10.02
C ALA A 116 2.07 -22.94 -10.00
N LYS A 117 2.35 -23.57 -11.15
CA LYS A 117 3.36 -24.63 -11.28
C LYS A 117 4.76 -24.04 -11.40
N GLU A 118 4.92 -22.93 -12.11
CA GLU A 118 6.19 -22.22 -12.25
C GLU A 118 6.73 -21.77 -10.89
N GLU A 119 5.87 -21.22 -10.04
CA GLU A 119 6.21 -20.82 -8.66
C GLU A 119 6.37 -22.01 -7.70
N SER A 120 5.95 -23.22 -8.09
CA SER A 120 5.89 -24.34 -7.16
C SER A 120 7.22 -25.06 -6.87
N TRP A 121 8.36 -24.59 -7.44
CA TRP A 121 9.71 -25.18 -7.44
C TRP A 121 9.73 -26.72 -7.32
N ASP A 122 10.06 -27.39 -8.42
CA ASP A 122 9.90 -28.85 -8.57
C ASP A 122 10.64 -29.64 -7.46
N GLY A 123 9.87 -30.27 -6.58
CA GLY A 123 10.37 -31.10 -5.49
C GLY A 123 9.45 -31.15 -4.28
N ASP A 124 8.30 -31.83 -4.38
CA ASP A 124 7.40 -32.35 -3.31
C ASP A 124 7.07 -31.48 -2.05
N LEU A 125 7.59 -30.26 -1.92
CA LEU A 125 7.47 -29.40 -0.75
C LEU A 125 6.22 -28.52 -0.77
N GLY A 126 5.54 -28.42 -1.92
CA GLY A 126 4.32 -27.65 -2.04
C GLY A 126 3.20 -28.32 -2.84
N ARG A 127 1.97 -27.87 -2.59
CA ARG A 127 0.76 -28.43 -3.20
C ARG A 127 -0.01 -27.36 -3.96
N VAL A 128 -0.17 -27.57 -5.26
CA VAL A 128 -1.03 -26.78 -6.12
C VAL A 128 -2.44 -27.36 -6.13
N ARG A 129 -3.45 -26.55 -5.81
CA ARG A 129 -4.86 -26.95 -5.85
C ARG A 129 -5.77 -25.86 -6.41
N ARG A 130 -6.85 -26.26 -7.05
CA ARG A 130 -7.90 -25.32 -7.46
C ARG A 130 -8.67 -24.83 -6.23
N VAL A 131 -8.92 -23.52 -6.16
CA VAL A 131 -9.70 -22.87 -5.11
C VAL A 131 -10.67 -21.86 -5.72
N THR A 132 -11.65 -21.41 -4.95
CA THR A 132 -12.49 -20.26 -5.30
C THR A 132 -11.97 -19.04 -4.56
N GLY A 133 -11.80 -17.92 -5.27
CA GLY A 133 -11.42 -16.64 -4.70
C GLY A 133 -12.02 -15.50 -5.51
N HIS A 134 -11.38 -14.34 -5.48
CA HIS A 134 -11.83 -13.15 -6.21
C HIS A 134 -10.78 -12.66 -7.20
N ALA A 135 -11.24 -11.99 -8.25
CA ALA A 135 -10.41 -11.17 -9.13
C ALA A 135 -11.01 -9.77 -9.23
N SER A 136 -10.17 -8.75 -9.36
CA SER A 136 -10.61 -7.40 -9.64
C SER A 136 -11.26 -7.31 -11.03
N THR A 137 -12.21 -6.40 -11.18
CA THR A 137 -12.73 -5.98 -12.47
C THR A 137 -11.97 -4.76 -12.98
N PRO A 138 -12.08 -4.40 -14.27
CA PRO A 138 -11.53 -3.15 -14.77
C PRO A 138 -11.97 -1.90 -13.98
N SER A 139 -13.16 -1.95 -13.35
CA SER A 139 -13.64 -0.86 -12.50
C SER A 139 -12.82 -0.72 -11.22
N LEU A 140 -12.46 -1.83 -10.55
CA LEU A 140 -11.58 -1.77 -9.39
C LEU A 140 -10.16 -1.43 -9.78
N ASP A 141 -9.65 -1.99 -10.88
CA ASP A 141 -8.31 -1.67 -11.37
C ASP A 141 -8.17 -0.16 -11.64
N ALA A 142 -9.16 0.45 -12.30
CA ALA A 142 -9.18 1.89 -12.53
C ALA A 142 -9.29 2.69 -11.22
N ALA A 143 -10.22 2.31 -10.33
CA ALA A 143 -10.42 3.01 -9.05
C ALA A 143 -9.20 2.94 -8.10
N SER A 144 -8.41 1.87 -8.23
CA SER A 144 -7.21 1.64 -7.40
C SER A 144 -5.89 1.88 -8.14
N MET A 145 -5.95 2.39 -9.38
CA MET A 145 -4.81 2.65 -10.25
C MET A 145 -3.90 1.43 -10.48
N GLN A 146 -4.47 0.22 -10.57
CA GLN A 146 -3.71 -0.98 -10.90
C GLN A 146 -3.51 -1.10 -12.42
N PRO A 147 -2.29 -1.42 -12.88
CA PRO A 147 -2.01 -1.61 -14.31
C PRO A 147 -2.51 -2.97 -14.83
N THR A 148 -2.72 -3.93 -13.94
CA THR A 148 -3.14 -5.30 -14.26
C THR A 148 -4.14 -5.82 -13.22
N PRO A 149 -4.98 -6.81 -13.58
CA PRO A 149 -5.95 -7.37 -12.65
C PRO A 149 -5.29 -8.08 -11.47
N SER A 150 -5.80 -7.79 -10.27
CA SER A 150 -5.43 -8.44 -9.02
C SER A 150 -6.24 -9.71 -8.79
N HIS A 151 -5.59 -10.74 -8.27
CA HIS A 151 -6.20 -12.05 -8.04
C HIS A 151 -5.93 -12.53 -6.61
N GLY A 152 -6.94 -13.18 -6.02
CA GLY A 152 -6.88 -13.68 -4.65
C GLY A 152 -7.63 -12.80 -3.67
N ASP A 153 -8.19 -13.42 -2.62
CA ASP A 153 -9.01 -12.72 -1.62
C ASP A 153 -8.23 -11.58 -0.94
N ASP A 154 -6.95 -11.78 -0.59
CA ASP A 154 -6.17 -10.78 0.15
C ASP A 154 -5.83 -9.57 -0.72
N ALA A 155 -5.29 -9.77 -1.93
CA ALA A 155 -4.97 -8.70 -2.86
C ALA A 155 -6.22 -7.88 -3.26
N VAL A 156 -7.33 -8.56 -3.58
CA VAL A 156 -8.58 -7.88 -3.92
C VAL A 156 -9.17 -7.16 -2.72
N LEU A 157 -9.10 -7.76 -1.52
CA LEU A 157 -9.56 -7.13 -0.29
C LEU A 157 -8.80 -5.83 -0.02
N ASP A 158 -7.47 -5.85 -0.07
CA ASP A 158 -6.64 -4.66 0.22
C ASP A 158 -6.99 -3.47 -0.70
N LEU A 159 -7.33 -3.71 -1.97
CA LEU A 159 -7.80 -2.66 -2.88
C LEU A 159 -9.24 -2.20 -2.60
N LEU A 160 -10.09 -3.08 -2.07
CA LEU A 160 -11.47 -2.73 -1.72
C LEU A 160 -11.55 -1.97 -0.39
N LEU A 161 -10.65 -2.21 0.57
CA LEU A 161 -10.73 -1.65 1.90
C LEU A 161 -10.81 -0.11 1.91
N PRO A 162 -9.97 0.64 1.16
CA PRO A 162 -10.05 2.10 1.13
C PRO A 162 -11.39 2.60 0.57
N LEU A 163 -11.85 1.99 -0.52
CA LEU A 163 -13.13 2.34 -1.15
C LEU A 163 -14.30 2.05 -0.20
N TRP A 164 -14.31 0.89 0.45
CA TRP A 164 -15.35 0.48 1.37
C TRP A 164 -15.36 1.34 2.65
N ALA A 165 -14.19 1.59 3.24
CA ALA A 165 -14.03 2.42 4.44
C ALA A 165 -14.62 3.82 4.23
N HIS A 166 -14.34 4.43 3.08
CA HIS A 166 -14.88 5.74 2.76
C HIS A 166 -16.36 5.69 2.36
N ALA A 167 -16.72 4.89 1.34
CA ALA A 167 -18.05 4.90 0.76
C ALA A 167 -19.15 4.38 1.70
N VAL A 168 -18.83 3.43 2.59
CA VAL A 168 -19.82 2.81 3.49
C VAL A 168 -19.80 3.44 4.88
N HIS A 169 -18.66 3.91 5.35
CA HIS A 169 -18.48 4.34 6.74
C HIS A 169 -18.02 5.79 6.91
N GLY A 170 -17.71 6.51 5.82
CA GLY A 170 -17.24 7.90 5.88
C GLY A 170 -15.94 8.04 6.67
N LEU A 171 -15.05 7.04 6.55
CA LEU A 171 -13.73 7.06 7.16
C LEU A 171 -12.73 7.80 6.27
N ASP A 172 -11.64 8.27 6.89
CA ASP A 172 -10.51 8.92 6.21
C ASP A 172 -9.69 7.95 5.36
N GLY A 173 -9.71 6.67 5.72
CA GLY A 173 -8.76 5.73 5.19
C GLY A 173 -8.73 4.38 5.87
N VAL A 174 -7.66 3.64 5.61
CA VAL A 174 -7.36 2.34 6.18
C VAL A 174 -6.01 2.40 6.87
N TRP A 175 -5.90 1.71 7.99
CA TRP A 175 -4.69 1.60 8.79
C TRP A 175 -4.33 0.13 9.01
N TRP A 176 -3.07 -0.20 8.74
CA TRP A 176 -2.45 -1.48 9.06
C TRP A 176 -1.45 -1.23 10.19
N GLU A 177 -1.82 -1.62 11.41
CA GLU A 177 -0.98 -1.57 12.60
C GLU A 177 0.09 -2.68 12.56
N ASP A 178 0.89 -2.70 11.49
CA ASP A 178 2.02 -3.61 11.30
C ASP A 178 3.03 -3.41 12.44
N ARG A 179 3.66 -4.50 12.91
CA ARG A 179 4.69 -4.38 13.94
C ARG A 179 5.92 -3.67 13.37
N LEU A 180 6.38 -2.60 14.02
CA LEU A 180 7.59 -1.92 13.60
C LEU A 180 8.81 -2.86 13.66
N ASP A 181 9.38 -3.15 12.49
CA ASP A 181 10.61 -3.89 12.28
C ASP A 181 11.21 -3.51 10.93
N VAL A 182 12.16 -2.58 10.96
CA VAL A 182 12.78 -2.03 9.75
C VAL A 182 13.57 -3.09 8.97
N LEU A 183 14.13 -4.10 9.65
CA LEU A 183 14.94 -5.14 9.02
C LEU A 183 14.11 -6.09 8.18
N THR A 184 12.85 -6.30 8.55
CA THR A 184 11.87 -7.11 7.81
C THR A 184 10.91 -6.26 6.98
N HIS A 185 11.24 -4.98 6.75
CA HIS A 185 10.45 -4.05 5.96
C HIS A 185 9.02 -3.80 6.49
N SER A 186 8.85 -3.78 7.82
CA SER A 186 7.54 -3.62 8.48
C SER A 186 7.46 -2.35 9.32
N ALA A 187 6.37 -1.60 9.19
CA ALA A 187 6.06 -0.44 10.03
C ALA A 187 4.55 -0.12 9.97
N PRO A 188 3.95 0.40 11.05
CA PRO A 188 2.59 0.93 11.01
C PRO A 188 2.41 1.92 9.87
N ARG A 189 1.39 1.68 9.06
CA ARG A 189 1.14 2.43 7.82
C ARG A 189 -0.36 2.50 7.55
N GLY A 190 -0.74 3.45 6.73
CA GLY A 190 -2.10 3.58 6.27
C GLY A 190 -2.18 4.33 4.96
N VAL A 191 -3.41 4.46 4.50
CA VAL A 191 -3.74 5.22 3.31
C VAL A 191 -4.88 6.15 3.64
N ILE A 192 -4.70 7.45 3.37
CA ILE A 192 -5.80 8.43 3.33
C ILE A 192 -6.43 8.30 1.95
N VAL A 193 -7.74 8.09 1.85
CA VAL A 193 -8.41 8.01 0.55
C VAL A 193 -8.29 9.34 -0.19
N ALA A 194 -8.22 9.30 -1.53
CA ALA A 194 -7.94 10.47 -2.35
C ALA A 194 -8.90 11.63 -2.09
N GLU A 195 -10.18 11.33 -1.88
CA GLU A 195 -11.25 12.29 -1.58
C GLU A 195 -11.03 13.04 -0.27
N MET A 196 -10.32 12.42 0.68
CA MET A 196 -10.12 12.97 2.02
C MET A 196 -8.82 13.75 2.15
N VAL A 197 -7.85 13.61 1.23
CA VAL A 197 -6.54 14.29 1.33
C VAL A 197 -6.68 15.80 1.50
N SER A 198 -7.58 16.45 0.77
CA SER A 198 -7.80 17.90 0.85
C SER A 198 -8.38 18.38 2.19
N ALA A 199 -8.94 17.48 2.99
CA ALA A 199 -9.47 17.77 4.32
C ALA A 199 -8.39 17.74 5.41
N TRP A 200 -7.15 17.38 5.06
CA TRP A 200 -6.00 17.36 5.96
C TRP A 200 -5.11 18.57 5.73
N SER A 201 -4.59 19.16 6.81
CA SER A 201 -3.54 20.17 6.71
C SER A 201 -2.18 19.49 6.54
N ALA A 202 -1.36 19.97 5.61
CA ALA A 202 -0.03 19.45 5.34
C ALA A 202 1.05 20.47 5.71
N GLU A 203 2.06 20.04 6.45
CA GLU A 203 3.23 20.85 6.81
C GLU A 203 4.51 20.09 6.43
N ARG A 204 5.36 20.71 5.61
CA ARG A 204 6.64 20.11 5.22
C ARG A 204 7.61 20.15 6.40
N LEU A 205 8.13 18.99 6.80
CA LEU A 205 9.12 18.85 7.89
C LEU A 205 10.55 19.07 7.42
N ASP A 206 10.87 18.63 6.21
CA ASP A 206 12.19 18.83 5.64
C ASP A 206 12.27 20.28 5.11
N ARG A 207 12.96 21.17 5.82
CA ARG A 207 13.43 22.43 5.22
C ARG A 207 14.37 22.06 4.07
N ASP A 208 14.25 22.73 2.93
CA ASP A 208 15.30 22.66 1.92
C ASP A 208 16.64 22.95 2.60
N PRO A 209 17.74 22.23 2.26
CA PRO A 209 19.05 22.67 2.68
C PRO A 209 19.17 24.15 2.28
N PRO A 210 19.76 25.01 3.13
CA PRO A 210 19.98 26.39 2.74
C PRO A 210 20.68 26.38 1.38
N ASP A 211 20.11 27.13 0.43
CA ASP A 211 20.76 27.48 -0.81
C ASP A 211 22.09 28.13 -0.42
N ASP A 212 23.19 27.37 -0.51
CA ASP A 212 24.51 27.82 -0.14
C ASP A 212 25.15 28.68 -1.23
N GLY A 213 24.40 28.99 -2.30
CA GLY A 213 24.77 30.00 -3.27
C GLY A 213 26.12 29.74 -3.92
N SER A 214 26.57 28.49 -4.03
CA SER A 214 27.79 28.17 -4.79
C SER A 214 27.48 28.14 -6.29
N ASP A 215 27.19 29.32 -6.82
CA ASP A 215 27.47 29.64 -8.21
C ASP A 215 29.00 29.77 -8.39
N GLU A 216 29.46 29.45 -9.60
CA GLU A 216 30.79 29.75 -10.16
C GLU A 216 31.97 28.87 -9.71
N TRP A 217 32.20 27.78 -10.45
CA TRP A 217 33.56 27.35 -10.78
C TRP A 217 34.02 28.14 -12.01
N ASP A 218 34.57 29.34 -11.78
CA ASP A 218 35.39 30.02 -12.79
C ASP A 218 36.74 29.29 -12.87
N GLU A 219 36.98 28.61 -14.00
CA GLU A 219 38.29 28.09 -14.38
C GLU A 219 39.20 29.27 -14.79
N ASP A 220 39.93 29.82 -13.82
CA ASP A 220 41.11 30.65 -14.12
C ASP A 220 42.28 29.74 -14.51
N GLU A 221 42.40 29.44 -15.81
CA GLU A 221 43.65 28.97 -16.41
C GLU A 221 44.66 30.14 -16.47
N SER A 222 45.54 30.24 -15.47
CA SER A 222 46.78 31.01 -15.59
C SER A 222 47.96 30.05 -15.84
N ASP A 223 48.13 29.62 -17.09
CA ASP A 223 49.38 29.00 -17.55
C ASP A 223 50.44 30.08 -17.82
N GLY A 224 51.26 30.34 -16.80
CA GLY A 224 52.57 30.97 -16.94
C GLY A 224 53.65 29.91 -16.85
N HIS A 225 54.35 29.66 -17.96
CA HIS A 225 55.69 29.04 -17.95
C HIS A 225 56.67 30.00 -18.64
N ASP A 226 57.76 30.26 -17.92
CA ASP A 226 59.04 30.78 -18.42
C ASP A 226 59.64 29.89 -19.53
#